data_AF-A0A9Q0LQ32-F1
#
_entry.id   AF-A0A9Q0LQ32-F1
#
_cell.length_a   1.000
_cell.length_b   1.000
_cell.length_c   1.000
_cell.angle_alpha   90.00
_cell.angle_beta   90.00
_cell.angle_gamma   90.00
#
_symmetry.space_group_name_H-M   'P 1'
#
loop_
_entity.id
_entity.type
_entity.pdbx_description
1 polymer ?
#
loop_
_entity_poly.entity_id
_entity_poly.type
_entity_poly.pdbx_seq_one_letter_code
_entity_poly.pdbx_strand_id
1 'polypeptide(L)'
;MLFIQWEQNFHNSESLYQDILSQVFNILQLALKKVKEEKPSKKGHQMITNLITRVLLFWKKMELPIDLFEEAALEKYPQLLKYFSALCGSPQIEVLTKERLPLLLPFSSKFYLKVLRQKMLKMFKEFNKEQKTNPETNGTLAQIKSNLFSNLDTNESTSVAGVLLERNSLYLKLACLSHFEPVTPVKTITKILQKKSETSDKQDKNDFTEKLIQNLNQNQIQNQNQNQNQNQNQIQNLIDQNQNQNQNQNEDDEKENIKQIVIFSCGHFYPKSAFYSTLLQEFYQRVSNLPFSLTYTIKLLSECFSQKLISTACPVCVFNSIRRQIISENPSINIQSWNI
;
A
#
# COMPACT_ATOMS: atom_id res chain seq x y z
N MET A 1 2.26 -34.70 35.79
CA MET A 1 1.12 -35.50 35.27
C MET A 1 0.19 -34.69 34.38
N LEU A 2 -0.29 -33.51 34.77
CA LEU A 2 -1.17 -32.67 33.94
C LEU A 2 -0.56 -32.21 32.60
N PHE A 3 0.77 -32.01 32.55
CA PHE A 3 1.47 -31.63 31.31
C PHE A 3 1.53 -32.78 30.27
N ILE A 4 1.74 -34.02 30.74
CA ILE A 4 1.78 -35.22 29.89
C ILE A 4 0.37 -35.56 29.35
N GLN A 5 -0.67 -35.32 30.16
CA GLN A 5 -2.06 -35.51 29.75
C GLN A 5 -2.55 -34.40 28.79
N TRP A 6 -1.93 -33.22 28.86
CA TRP A 6 -2.14 -32.14 27.88
C TRP A 6 -1.46 -32.45 26.54
N GLU A 7 -0.21 -32.92 26.53
CA GLU A 7 0.51 -33.36 25.32
C GLU A 7 -0.15 -34.56 24.62
N GLN A 8 -0.67 -35.53 25.37
CA GLN A 8 -1.40 -36.67 24.79
C GLN A 8 -2.75 -36.28 24.17
N ASN A 9 -3.43 -35.28 24.73
CA ASN A 9 -4.63 -34.70 24.10
C ASN A 9 -4.26 -33.81 22.89
N PHE A 10 -3.07 -33.22 22.89
CA PHE A 10 -2.55 -32.41 21.79
C PHE A 10 -2.28 -33.24 20.53
N HIS A 11 -1.72 -34.45 20.65
CA HIS A 11 -1.50 -35.33 19.50
C HIS A 11 -2.80 -35.79 18.81
N ASN A 12 -3.89 -35.98 19.56
CA ASN A 12 -5.21 -36.25 18.96
C ASN A 12 -5.80 -35.01 18.25
N SER A 13 -5.37 -33.81 18.62
CA SER A 13 -5.80 -32.57 17.97
C SER A 13 -5.09 -32.34 16.63
N GLU A 14 -3.84 -32.75 16.50
CA GLU A 14 -3.06 -32.57 15.27
C GLU A 14 -3.62 -33.36 14.09
N SER A 15 -3.97 -34.64 14.31
CA SER A 15 -4.61 -35.46 13.26
C SER A 15 -5.95 -34.86 12.83
N LEU A 16 -6.74 -34.37 13.79
CA LEU A 16 -8.02 -33.71 13.51
C LEU A 16 -7.82 -32.43 12.68
N TYR A 17 -6.80 -31.62 13.00
CA TYR A 17 -6.48 -30.42 12.21
C TYR A 17 -6.05 -30.77 10.79
N GLN A 18 -5.22 -31.80 10.61
CA GLN A 18 -4.82 -32.27 9.29
C GLN A 18 -6.01 -32.79 8.46
N ASP A 19 -6.97 -33.46 9.10
CA ASP A 19 -8.19 -33.92 8.43
C ASP A 19 -9.08 -32.74 8.00
N ILE A 20 -9.28 -31.76 8.88
CA ILE A 20 -10.03 -30.53 8.56
C ILE A 20 -9.34 -29.77 7.42
N LEU A 21 -8.01 -29.63 7.49
CA LEU A 21 -7.17 -28.99 6.49
C LEU A 21 -7.32 -29.68 5.12
N SER A 22 -7.18 -31.00 5.10
CA SER A 22 -7.35 -31.83 3.91
C SER A 22 -8.73 -31.64 3.29
N GLN A 23 -9.80 -31.69 4.09
CA GLN A 23 -11.17 -31.47 3.61
C GLN A 23 -11.38 -30.07 3.03
N VAL A 24 -10.91 -29.02 3.72
CA VAL A 24 -11.01 -27.64 3.25
C VAL A 24 -10.28 -27.46 1.92
N PHE A 25 -9.08 -27.99 1.78
CA PHE A 25 -8.34 -27.89 0.53
C PHE A 25 -8.92 -28.75 -0.60
N ASN A 26 -9.50 -29.91 -0.30
CA ASN A 26 -10.26 -30.70 -1.27
C ASN A 26 -11.45 -29.90 -1.82
N ILE A 27 -12.20 -29.22 -0.96
CA ILE A 27 -13.31 -28.34 -1.37
C ILE A 27 -12.78 -27.19 -2.26
N LEU A 28 -11.68 -26.55 -1.88
CA LEU A 28 -11.06 -25.48 -2.67
C LEU A 28 -10.59 -25.99 -4.04
N GLN A 29 -9.99 -27.18 -4.12
CA GLN A 29 -9.56 -27.77 -5.39
C GLN A 29 -10.73 -28.12 -6.29
N LEU A 30 -11.79 -28.70 -5.75
CA LEU A 30 -13.01 -29.00 -6.52
C LEU A 30 -13.63 -27.72 -7.08
N ALA A 31 -13.71 -26.66 -6.28
CA ALA A 31 -14.18 -25.36 -6.74
C ALA A 31 -13.28 -24.77 -7.84
N LEU A 32 -11.96 -24.85 -7.68
CA LEU A 32 -11.00 -24.41 -8.71
C LEU A 32 -11.15 -25.20 -10.01
N LYS A 33 -11.31 -26.52 -9.92
CA LYS A 33 -11.50 -27.40 -11.08
C LYS A 33 -12.77 -27.00 -11.85
N LYS A 34 -13.88 -26.82 -11.14
CA LYS A 34 -15.15 -26.37 -11.72
C LYS A 34 -15.04 -25.01 -12.42
N VAL A 35 -14.34 -24.04 -11.81
CA VAL A 35 -14.12 -22.72 -12.41
C VAL A 35 -13.21 -22.78 -13.66
N LYS A 36 -12.29 -23.75 -13.73
CA LYS A 36 -11.48 -23.97 -14.94
C LYS A 36 -12.32 -24.57 -16.08
N GLU A 37 -13.20 -25.52 -15.76
CA GLU A 37 -14.09 -26.18 -16.73
C GLU A 37 -15.09 -25.19 -17.34
N GLU A 38 -15.65 -24.27 -16.55
CA GLU A 38 -16.64 -23.28 -16.99
C GLU A 38 -16.06 -22.08 -17.77
N LYS A 39 -14.78 -22.15 -18.18
CA LYS A 39 -13.94 -21.02 -18.64
C LYS A 39 -13.76 -19.93 -17.57
N PRO A 40 -12.57 -19.30 -17.49
CA PRO A 40 -12.31 -18.28 -16.49
C PRO A 40 -13.21 -17.06 -16.69
N SER A 41 -14.23 -16.95 -15.85
CA SER A 41 -15.14 -15.80 -15.80
C SER A 41 -14.90 -14.95 -14.54
N LYS A 42 -15.35 -13.69 -14.57
CA LYS A 42 -15.36 -12.81 -13.39
C LYS A 42 -16.18 -13.42 -12.25
N LYS A 43 -17.30 -14.08 -12.60
CA LYS A 43 -18.17 -14.80 -11.67
C LYS A 43 -17.45 -15.97 -10.99
N GLY A 44 -16.68 -16.76 -11.76
CA GLY A 44 -15.88 -17.85 -11.20
C GLY A 44 -14.81 -17.35 -10.23
N HIS A 45 -14.11 -16.26 -10.55
CA HIS A 45 -13.14 -15.66 -9.62
C HIS A 45 -13.80 -15.20 -8.32
N GLN A 46 -14.94 -14.50 -8.42
CA GLN A 46 -15.67 -14.04 -7.24
C GLN A 46 -16.18 -15.20 -6.38
N MET A 47 -16.61 -16.30 -6.99
CA MET A 47 -17.00 -17.51 -6.28
C MET A 47 -15.84 -18.09 -5.44
N ILE A 48 -14.64 -18.21 -6.02
CA ILE A 48 -13.46 -18.71 -5.29
C ILE A 48 -13.06 -17.76 -4.17
N THR A 49 -13.03 -16.44 -4.44
CA THR A 49 -12.71 -15.42 -3.43
C THR A 49 -13.70 -15.47 -2.25
N ASN A 50 -15.00 -15.62 -2.53
CA ASN A 50 -16.02 -15.79 -1.49
C ASN A 50 -15.84 -17.09 -0.70
N LEU A 51 -15.48 -18.19 -1.37
CA LEU A 51 -15.22 -19.48 -0.71
C LEU A 51 -14.01 -19.38 0.21
N ILE A 52 -12.90 -18.80 -0.24
CA ILE A 52 -11.71 -18.57 0.61
C ILE A 52 -12.08 -17.70 1.81
N THR A 53 -12.87 -16.63 1.61
CA THR A 53 -13.32 -15.77 2.72
C THR A 53 -14.08 -16.58 3.77
N ARG A 54 -15.01 -17.44 3.34
CA ARG A 54 -15.78 -18.31 4.25
C ARG A 54 -14.89 -19.32 4.98
N VAL A 55 -13.91 -19.89 4.29
CA VAL A 55 -12.92 -20.79 4.89
C VAL A 55 -12.13 -20.06 5.98
N LEU A 56 -11.65 -18.84 5.71
CA LEU A 56 -10.91 -18.06 6.71
C LEU A 56 -11.78 -17.66 7.91
N LEU A 57 -13.05 -17.31 7.66
CA LEU A 57 -14.02 -17.04 8.75
C LEU A 57 -14.26 -18.27 9.60
N PHE A 58 -14.42 -19.44 8.98
CA PHE A 58 -14.53 -20.71 9.68
C PHE A 58 -13.26 -21.01 10.50
N TRP A 59 -12.08 -20.87 9.88
CA TRP A 59 -10.79 -21.10 10.52
C TRP A 59 -10.62 -20.25 11.79
N LYS A 60 -10.93 -18.95 11.66
CA LYS A 60 -10.92 -18.00 12.78
C LYS A 60 -11.94 -18.35 13.86
N LYS A 61 -13.18 -18.70 13.48
CA LYS A 61 -14.26 -19.05 14.43
C LYS A 61 -13.92 -20.31 15.24
N MET A 62 -13.22 -21.25 14.62
CA MET A 62 -12.81 -22.51 15.25
C MET A 62 -11.47 -22.40 15.97
N GLU A 63 -10.86 -21.20 16.03
CA GLU A 63 -9.55 -20.96 16.65
C GLU A 63 -8.46 -21.92 16.15
N LEU A 64 -8.51 -22.28 14.86
CA LEU A 64 -7.56 -23.20 14.26
C LEU A 64 -6.22 -22.51 14.00
N PRO A 65 -5.08 -23.22 14.13
CA PRO A 65 -3.76 -22.66 13.83
C PRO A 65 -3.69 -22.17 12.38
N ILE A 66 -3.46 -20.87 12.19
CA ILE A 66 -3.42 -20.28 10.85
C ILE A 66 -2.15 -20.69 10.08
N ASP A 67 -1.04 -20.94 10.79
CA ASP A 67 0.24 -21.31 10.18
C ASP A 67 0.13 -22.60 9.35
N LEU A 68 -0.60 -23.61 9.85
CA LEU A 68 -0.86 -24.86 9.11
C LEU A 68 -1.63 -24.63 7.80
N PHE A 69 -2.60 -23.71 7.84
CA PHE A 69 -3.36 -23.31 6.66
C PHE A 69 -2.47 -22.62 5.63
N GLU A 70 -1.57 -21.75 6.10
CA GLU A 70 -0.67 -20.99 5.25
C GLU A 70 0.41 -21.85 4.61
N GLU A 71 1.03 -22.75 5.37
CA GLU A 71 2.00 -23.72 4.86
C GLU A 71 1.37 -24.57 3.76
N ALA A 72 0.18 -25.12 4.00
CA ALA A 72 -0.53 -25.89 2.98
C ALA A 72 -0.91 -25.05 1.76
N ALA A 73 -1.37 -23.80 1.96
CA ALA A 73 -1.68 -22.89 0.86
C ALA A 73 -0.44 -22.51 0.03
N LEU A 74 0.72 -22.37 0.66
CA LEU A 74 1.98 -22.03 -0.01
C LEU A 74 2.59 -23.23 -0.75
N GLU A 75 2.67 -24.38 -0.09
CA GLU A 75 3.39 -25.55 -0.59
C GLU A 75 2.53 -26.41 -1.51
N LYS A 76 1.33 -26.77 -1.07
CA LYS A 76 0.47 -27.73 -1.77
C LYS A 76 -0.40 -27.04 -2.84
N TYR A 77 -0.73 -25.77 -2.64
CA TYR A 77 -1.73 -25.08 -3.45
C TYR A 77 -1.35 -23.65 -3.88
N PRO A 78 -0.16 -23.44 -4.46
CA PRO A 78 0.35 -22.11 -4.83
C PRO A 78 -0.58 -21.34 -5.79
N GLN A 79 -1.40 -22.04 -6.58
CA GLN A 79 -2.43 -21.44 -7.44
C GLN A 79 -3.50 -20.64 -6.67
N LEU A 80 -3.67 -20.89 -5.36
CA LEU A 80 -4.60 -20.14 -4.52
C LEU A 80 -4.11 -18.73 -4.21
N LEU A 81 -2.79 -18.47 -4.27
CA LEU A 81 -2.20 -17.17 -3.95
C LEU A 81 -2.77 -16.03 -4.80
N LYS A 82 -3.16 -16.29 -6.05
CA LYS A 82 -3.80 -15.28 -6.91
C LYS A 82 -5.20 -14.86 -6.43
N TYR A 83 -5.87 -15.70 -5.65
CA TYR A 83 -7.18 -15.40 -5.08
C TYR A 83 -7.03 -14.73 -3.71
N PHE A 84 -6.02 -15.13 -2.92
CA PHE A 84 -5.62 -14.35 -1.74
C PHE A 84 -5.21 -12.93 -2.10
N SER A 85 -4.50 -12.74 -3.21
CA SER A 85 -4.10 -11.40 -3.65
C SER A 85 -5.29 -10.54 -4.10
N ALA A 86 -6.36 -11.17 -4.60
CA ALA A 86 -7.63 -10.52 -4.89
C ALA A 86 -8.43 -10.19 -3.62
N LEU A 87 -8.23 -10.92 -2.52
CA LEU A 87 -8.80 -10.57 -1.22
C LEU A 87 -8.16 -9.29 -0.67
N CYS A 88 -6.85 -9.11 -0.83
CA CYS A 88 -6.13 -7.93 -0.33
C CYS A 88 -6.77 -6.62 -0.85
N GLY A 89 -7.33 -5.81 0.06
CA GLY A 89 -8.03 -4.57 -0.28
C GLY A 89 -9.48 -4.73 -0.73
N SER A 90 -10.06 -5.93 -0.62
CA SER A 90 -11.50 -6.14 -0.80
C SER A 90 -12.25 -5.82 0.51
N PRO A 91 -13.50 -5.32 0.43
CA PRO A 91 -14.36 -5.11 1.61
C PRO A 91 -14.60 -6.40 2.42
N GLN A 92 -14.40 -7.56 1.79
CA GLN A 92 -14.56 -8.87 2.41
C GLN A 92 -13.50 -9.14 3.50
N ILE A 93 -12.33 -8.50 3.42
CA ILE A 93 -11.32 -8.55 4.48
C ILE A 93 -11.79 -7.82 5.74
N GLU A 94 -12.52 -6.71 5.61
CA GLU A 94 -12.96 -5.93 6.78
C GLU A 94 -13.86 -6.79 7.70
N VAL A 95 -14.60 -7.73 7.12
CA VAL A 95 -15.40 -8.72 7.85
C VAL A 95 -14.54 -9.69 8.66
N LEU A 96 -13.36 -10.08 8.14
CA LEU A 96 -12.43 -10.98 8.82
C LEU A 96 -11.76 -10.32 10.02
N THR A 97 -11.39 -9.05 9.88
CA THR A 97 -10.53 -8.37 10.87
C THR A 97 -11.34 -7.66 11.95
N LYS A 98 -12.59 -7.24 11.65
CA LYS A 98 -13.35 -6.26 12.46
C LYS A 98 -12.60 -4.93 12.66
N GLU A 99 -11.47 -4.77 11.99
CA GLU A 99 -10.58 -3.62 12.09
C GLU A 99 -10.62 -2.88 10.75
N ARG A 100 -10.70 -1.56 10.79
CA ARG A 100 -10.71 -0.69 9.61
C ARG A 100 -9.36 -0.65 8.86
N LEU A 101 -8.45 -1.56 9.18
CA LEU A 101 -7.15 -1.70 8.52
C LEU A 101 -7.23 -2.91 7.57
N PRO A 102 -7.49 -2.71 6.27
CA PRO A 102 -7.66 -3.78 5.26
C PRO A 102 -6.40 -4.61 4.99
N LEU A 103 -5.35 -4.44 5.80
CA LEU A 103 -4.04 -5.08 5.70
C LEU A 103 -3.69 -5.93 6.92
N LEU A 104 -4.49 -5.87 7.99
CA LEU A 104 -4.38 -6.78 9.14
C LEU A 104 -5.09 -8.09 8.81
N LEU A 105 -4.72 -8.69 7.68
CA LEU A 105 -5.11 -10.07 7.42
C LEU A 105 -4.64 -10.92 8.61
N PRO A 106 -5.41 -11.94 9.03
CA PRO A 106 -5.01 -12.84 10.12
C PRO A 106 -3.82 -13.73 9.72
N PHE A 107 -3.06 -13.34 8.70
CA PHE A 107 -1.99 -14.12 8.14
C PHE A 107 -0.67 -13.84 8.84
N SER A 108 0.21 -14.83 8.85
CA SER A 108 1.61 -14.62 9.16
C SER A 108 2.22 -13.61 8.19
N SER A 109 3.21 -12.91 8.71
CA SER A 109 4.13 -12.06 7.97
C SER A 109 4.65 -12.71 6.68
N LYS A 110 5.04 -13.99 6.73
CA LYS A 110 5.58 -14.75 5.59
C LYS A 110 4.52 -14.93 4.49
N PHE A 111 3.31 -15.36 4.87
CA PHE A 111 2.23 -15.56 3.91
C PHE A 111 1.77 -14.24 3.30
N TYR A 112 1.63 -13.20 4.13
CA TYR A 112 1.26 -11.87 3.67
C TYR A 112 2.22 -11.33 2.59
N LEU A 113 3.54 -11.44 2.79
CA LEU A 113 4.53 -11.02 1.79
C LEU A 113 4.39 -11.78 0.47
N LYS A 114 4.12 -13.10 0.52
CA LYS A 114 3.92 -13.91 -0.69
C LYS A 114 2.67 -13.49 -1.45
N VAL A 115 1.56 -13.25 -0.75
CA VAL A 115 0.31 -12.75 -1.33
C VAL A 115 0.51 -11.37 -1.95
N LEU A 116 1.21 -10.48 -1.24
CA LEU A 116 1.49 -9.12 -1.69
C LEU A 116 2.38 -9.10 -2.93
N ARG A 117 3.42 -9.94 -2.97
CA ARG A 117 4.27 -10.14 -4.14
C ARG A 117 3.45 -10.57 -5.36
N GLN A 118 2.51 -11.50 -5.19
CA GLN A 118 1.61 -11.90 -6.27
C GLN A 118 0.70 -10.75 -6.73
N LYS A 119 0.18 -9.94 -5.80
CA LYS A 119 -0.60 -8.75 -6.14
C LYS A 119 0.22 -7.77 -6.98
N MET A 120 1.44 -7.45 -6.54
CA MET A 120 2.35 -6.56 -7.26
C MET A 120 2.65 -7.06 -8.67
N LEU A 121 3.03 -8.34 -8.81
CA LEU A 121 3.29 -8.94 -10.12
C LEU A 121 2.10 -8.81 -11.07
N LYS A 122 0.87 -8.92 -10.55
CA LYS A 122 -0.36 -8.72 -11.33
C LYS A 122 -0.50 -7.26 -11.80
N MET A 123 -0.40 -6.30 -10.89
CA MET A 123 -0.49 -4.87 -11.26
C MET A 123 0.60 -4.47 -12.25
N PHE A 124 1.82 -4.99 -12.11
CA PHE A 124 2.88 -4.75 -13.09
C PHE A 124 2.56 -5.34 -14.47
N LYS A 125 1.95 -6.53 -14.53
CA LYS A 125 1.52 -7.12 -15.82
C LYS A 125 0.42 -6.30 -16.47
N GLU A 126 -0.52 -5.76 -15.70
CA GLU A 126 -1.59 -4.89 -16.17
C GLU A 126 -1.01 -3.56 -16.68
N PHE A 127 -0.18 -2.91 -15.87
CA PHE A 127 0.53 -1.68 -16.23
C PHE A 127 1.38 -1.84 -17.50
N ASN A 128 2.16 -2.93 -17.62
CA ASN A 128 2.96 -3.19 -18.83
C ASN A 128 2.09 -3.43 -20.08
N LYS A 129 0.86 -3.93 -19.93
CA LYS A 129 -0.07 -4.06 -21.07
C LYS A 129 -0.57 -2.69 -21.51
N GLU A 130 -0.85 -1.79 -20.57
CA GLU A 130 -1.22 -0.40 -20.86
C GLU A 130 -0.05 0.36 -21.52
N GLN A 131 1.18 0.16 -21.05
CA GLN A 131 2.39 0.78 -21.62
C GLN A 131 2.70 0.34 -23.05
N LYS A 132 2.37 -0.90 -23.44
CA LYS A 132 2.48 -1.32 -24.84
C LYS A 132 1.59 -0.50 -25.78
N THR A 133 0.62 0.22 -25.22
CA THR A 133 -0.21 1.17 -25.97
C THR A 133 0.32 2.61 -25.92
N ASN A 134 1.34 2.91 -25.08
CA ASN A 134 1.95 4.25 -24.96
C ASN A 134 3.46 4.20 -24.56
N PRO A 135 4.41 4.27 -25.51
CA PRO A 135 5.83 3.96 -25.28
C PRO A 135 6.69 5.03 -24.58
N GLU A 136 6.17 6.22 -24.25
CA GLU A 136 6.99 7.36 -23.79
C GLU A 136 7.52 7.26 -22.33
N THR A 137 7.09 6.30 -21.51
CA THR A 137 7.42 6.28 -20.06
C THR A 137 8.29 5.10 -19.59
N ASN A 138 9.04 4.46 -20.51
CA ASN A 138 9.74 3.20 -20.25
C ASN A 138 10.96 3.27 -19.30
N GLY A 139 11.65 4.42 -19.20
CA GLY A 139 12.92 4.55 -18.44
C GLY A 139 12.75 4.48 -16.91
N THR A 140 11.87 5.31 -16.35
CA THR A 140 11.60 5.40 -14.90
C THR A 140 11.04 4.08 -14.35
N LEU A 141 10.29 3.34 -15.16
CA LEU A 141 9.64 2.10 -14.75
C LEU A 141 10.60 0.92 -14.61
N ALA A 142 11.57 0.79 -15.50
CA ALA A 142 12.60 -0.25 -15.39
C ALA A 142 13.38 -0.13 -14.07
N GLN A 143 13.61 1.11 -13.64
CA GLN A 143 14.24 1.43 -12.37
C GLN A 143 13.32 1.11 -11.17
N ILE A 144 12.04 1.50 -11.22
CA ILE A 144 11.05 1.14 -10.19
C ILE A 144 10.93 -0.38 -10.04
N LYS A 145 10.87 -1.12 -11.15
CA LYS A 145 10.81 -2.59 -11.18
C LYS A 145 12.07 -3.20 -10.57
N SER A 146 13.26 -2.75 -10.98
CA SER A 146 14.52 -3.21 -10.41
C SER A 146 14.56 -2.98 -8.89
N ASN A 147 14.13 -1.80 -8.43
CA ASN A 147 14.12 -1.42 -7.01
C ASN A 147 13.07 -2.17 -6.17
N LEU A 148 11.99 -2.64 -6.77
CA LEU A 148 10.93 -3.37 -6.07
C LEU A 148 11.24 -4.85 -5.89
N PHE A 149 11.91 -5.48 -6.86
CA PHE A 149 12.13 -6.92 -6.87
C PHE A 149 13.51 -7.35 -6.36
N SER A 150 14.54 -6.49 -6.45
CA SER A 150 15.89 -6.82 -5.97
C SER A 150 15.95 -7.20 -4.48
N ASN A 151 15.02 -6.69 -3.67
CA ASN A 151 14.93 -7.00 -2.23
C ASN A 151 13.98 -8.17 -1.91
N LEU A 152 13.13 -8.59 -2.84
CA LEU A 152 12.12 -9.65 -2.60
C LEU A 152 12.64 -11.06 -2.89
N ASP A 153 13.79 -11.18 -3.56
CA ASP A 153 14.38 -12.45 -3.96
C ASP A 153 15.45 -12.97 -2.98
N THR A 154 15.86 -12.17 -1.99
CA THR A 154 17.08 -12.45 -1.22
C THR A 154 16.91 -13.00 0.20
N ASN A 155 15.72 -13.02 0.82
CA ASN A 155 15.63 -13.40 2.25
C ASN A 155 14.50 -14.39 2.59
N GLU A 156 14.89 -15.59 3.00
CA GLU A 156 14.08 -16.49 3.85
C GLU A 156 14.24 -16.18 5.36
N SER A 157 15.12 -15.23 5.72
CA SER A 157 15.53 -14.95 7.11
C SER A 157 15.21 -13.53 7.62
N THR A 158 14.20 -12.85 7.06
CA THR A 158 13.82 -11.52 7.55
C THR A 158 13.16 -11.62 8.93
N SER A 159 13.74 -10.94 9.93
CA SER A 159 13.15 -10.79 11.25
C SER A 159 11.72 -10.23 11.15
N VAL A 160 10.85 -10.53 12.12
CA VAL A 160 9.46 -10.04 12.16
C VAL A 160 9.37 -8.52 11.96
N ALA A 161 10.38 -7.77 12.44
CA ALA A 161 10.53 -6.33 12.22
C ALA A 161 10.81 -5.98 10.74
N GLY A 162 11.71 -6.70 10.07
CA GLY A 162 11.97 -6.54 8.64
C GLY A 162 10.73 -6.81 7.77
N VAL A 163 9.92 -7.81 8.13
CA VAL A 163 8.67 -8.09 7.42
C VAL A 163 7.60 -7.03 7.64
N LEU A 164 7.47 -6.47 8.85
CA LEU A 164 6.55 -5.37 9.12
C LEU A 164 6.95 -4.09 8.37
N LEU A 165 8.26 -3.82 8.27
CA LEU A 165 8.81 -2.73 7.49
C LEU A 165 8.60 -2.92 5.98
N GLU A 166 8.84 -4.12 5.46
CA GLU A 166 8.52 -4.48 4.07
C GLU A 166 7.02 -4.39 3.79
N ARG A 167 6.17 -4.82 4.73
CA ARG A 167 4.71 -4.73 4.63
C ARG A 167 4.23 -3.29 4.51
N ASN A 168 4.74 -2.39 5.35
CA ASN A 168 4.37 -0.97 5.32
C ASN A 168 4.98 -0.27 4.09
N SER A 169 6.22 -0.58 3.74
CA SER A 169 6.92 -0.12 2.53
C SER A 169 6.17 -0.50 1.25
N LEU A 170 5.76 -1.77 1.14
CA LEU A 170 5.01 -2.27 -0.01
C LEU A 170 3.61 -1.65 -0.05
N TYR A 171 2.92 -1.51 1.09
CA TYR A 171 1.64 -0.81 1.13
C TYR A 171 1.74 0.63 0.63
N LEU A 172 2.74 1.37 1.10
CA LEU A 172 2.99 2.73 0.66
C LEU A 172 3.31 2.81 -0.83
N LYS A 173 4.12 1.87 -1.36
CA LYS A 173 4.38 1.75 -2.81
C LYS A 173 3.11 1.41 -3.61
N LEU A 174 2.22 0.58 -3.06
CA LEU A 174 0.91 0.28 -3.65
C LEU A 174 -0.04 1.48 -3.63
N ALA A 175 -0.06 2.24 -2.53
CA ALA A 175 -0.82 3.47 -2.42
C ALA A 175 -0.35 4.48 -3.49
N CYS A 176 0.96 4.67 -3.65
CA CYS A 176 1.53 5.48 -4.73
C CYS A 176 1.05 5.01 -6.10
N LEU A 177 1.16 3.71 -6.42
CA LEU A 177 0.73 3.16 -7.71
C LEU A 177 -0.79 3.29 -7.95
N SER A 178 -1.61 3.19 -6.90
CA SER A 178 -3.06 3.41 -7.00
C SER A 178 -3.46 4.87 -7.16
N HIS A 179 -2.58 5.81 -6.82
CA HIS A 179 -2.76 7.24 -7.05
C HIS A 179 -2.19 7.71 -8.40
N PHE A 180 -1.51 6.81 -9.13
CA PHE A 180 -1.20 6.95 -10.56
C PHE A 180 -2.34 6.43 -11.45
N GLU A 181 -3.61 6.60 -11.06
CA GLU A 181 -4.66 6.51 -12.05
C GLU A 181 -4.40 7.62 -13.09
N PRO A 182 -4.34 7.32 -14.40
CA PRO A 182 -4.37 8.37 -15.40
C PRO A 182 -5.64 9.18 -15.12
N VAL A 183 -5.49 10.48 -14.84
CA VAL A 183 -6.60 11.42 -14.69
C VAL A 183 -7.60 11.07 -15.78
N THR A 184 -8.75 10.51 -15.38
CA THR A 184 -9.76 10.14 -16.36
C THR A 184 -10.11 11.44 -17.06
N PRO A 185 -9.84 11.59 -18.37
CA PRO A 185 -10.00 12.90 -19.00
C PRO A 185 -11.42 13.36 -18.74
N VAL A 186 -11.62 14.61 -18.34
CA VAL A 186 -12.95 15.18 -18.06
C VAL A 186 -13.92 14.80 -19.20
N LYS A 187 -13.43 14.79 -20.45
CA LYS A 187 -14.12 14.33 -21.67
C LYS A 187 -14.77 12.93 -21.55
N THR A 188 -14.19 11.98 -20.82
CA THR A 188 -14.71 10.63 -20.60
C THR A 188 -15.82 10.62 -19.55
N ILE A 189 -15.68 11.41 -18.48
CA ILE A 189 -16.73 11.61 -17.45
C ILE A 189 -17.92 12.37 -18.06
N THR A 190 -17.67 13.40 -18.88
CA THR A 190 -18.69 14.14 -19.62
C THR A 190 -19.47 13.22 -20.56
N LYS A 191 -18.80 12.31 -21.27
CA LYS A 191 -19.46 11.30 -22.13
C LYS A 191 -20.32 10.31 -21.35
N ILE A 192 -19.91 9.90 -20.16
CA ILE A 192 -20.67 8.97 -19.30
C ILE A 192 -21.92 9.66 -18.73
N LEU A 193 -21.80 10.95 -18.34
CA LEU A 193 -22.91 11.74 -17.83
C LEU A 193 -23.91 12.13 -18.93
N GLN A 194 -23.43 12.51 -20.12
CA GLN A 194 -24.27 12.78 -21.29
C GLN A 194 -25.06 11.55 -21.74
N LYS A 195 -24.42 10.37 -21.74
CA LYS A 195 -25.09 9.10 -22.08
C LYS A 195 -26.15 8.67 -21.06
N LYS A 196 -26.05 9.14 -19.80
CA LYS A 196 -27.09 8.93 -18.78
C LYS A 196 -28.24 9.95 -18.91
N SER A 197 -27.99 11.19 -19.31
CA SER A 197 -29.04 12.19 -19.53
C SER A 197 -29.91 11.92 -20.76
N GLU A 198 -29.40 11.19 -21.75
CA GLU A 198 -30.16 10.79 -22.95
C GLU A 198 -31.24 9.72 -22.67
N THR A 199 -31.30 9.15 -21.45
CA THR A 199 -32.22 8.05 -21.09
C THR A 199 -33.31 8.42 -20.08
N SER A 200 -33.50 9.71 -19.73
CA SER A 200 -34.59 10.10 -18.82
C SER A 200 -35.24 11.44 -19.20
N ASP A 201 -36.56 11.53 -19.05
CA ASP A 201 -37.41 12.66 -19.45
C ASP A 201 -36.95 14.04 -18.92
N LYS A 202 -37.15 15.03 -19.78
CA LYS A 202 -36.56 16.37 -19.78
C LYS A 202 -37.42 17.37 -18.99
N GLN A 203 -36.81 18.10 -18.05
CA GLN A 203 -36.52 19.55 -18.19
C GLN A 203 -35.75 20.08 -16.97
N ASP A 204 -35.98 19.55 -15.76
CA ASP A 204 -35.40 20.08 -14.52
C ASP A 204 -34.02 19.49 -14.13
N LYS A 205 -33.60 18.38 -14.73
CA LYS A 205 -32.31 17.73 -14.42
C LYS A 205 -31.10 18.33 -15.15
N ASN A 206 -31.31 19.05 -16.24
CA ASN A 206 -30.21 19.65 -17.00
C ASN A 206 -29.52 20.75 -16.20
N ASP A 207 -30.27 21.60 -15.50
CA ASP A 207 -29.70 22.66 -14.65
C ASP A 207 -28.89 22.09 -13.47
N PHE A 208 -29.37 21.02 -12.84
CA PHE A 208 -28.62 20.34 -11.77
C PHE A 208 -27.33 19.69 -12.27
N THR A 209 -27.39 19.04 -13.43
CA THR A 209 -26.22 18.33 -14.00
C THR A 209 -25.17 19.32 -14.48
N GLU A 210 -25.56 20.45 -15.09
CA GLU A 210 -24.65 21.52 -15.49
C GLU A 210 -24.00 22.19 -14.27
N LYS A 211 -24.77 22.50 -13.23
CA LYS A 211 -24.23 23.04 -11.97
C LYS A 211 -23.25 22.09 -11.29
N LEU A 212 -23.53 20.78 -11.31
CA LEU A 212 -22.62 19.77 -10.77
C LEU A 212 -21.32 19.67 -11.58
N ILE A 213 -21.40 19.70 -12.91
CA ILE A 213 -20.23 19.69 -13.80
C ILE A 213 -19.40 20.96 -13.60
N GLN A 214 -20.03 22.13 -13.48
CA GLN A 214 -19.32 23.38 -13.18
C GLN A 214 -18.62 23.33 -11.82
N ASN A 215 -19.28 22.82 -10.77
CA ASN A 215 -18.69 22.69 -9.45
C ASN A 215 -17.49 21.72 -9.44
N LEU A 216 -17.60 20.59 -10.14
CA LEU A 216 -16.50 19.63 -10.27
C LEU A 216 -15.31 20.23 -11.02
N ASN A 217 -15.56 20.97 -12.10
CA ASN A 217 -14.49 21.66 -12.84
C ASN A 217 -13.82 22.76 -12.00
N GLN A 218 -14.60 23.55 -11.24
CA GLN A 218 -14.05 24.57 -10.35
C GLN A 218 -13.19 23.98 -9.23
N ASN A 219 -13.67 22.90 -8.57
CA ASN A 219 -12.90 22.21 -7.54
C ASN A 219 -11.62 21.58 -8.09
N GLN A 220 -11.66 21.04 -9.33
CA GLN A 220 -10.48 20.50 -9.98
C GLN A 220 -9.46 21.58 -10.31
N ILE A 221 -9.89 22.73 -10.83
CA ILE A 221 -9.03 23.89 -11.13
C ILE A 221 -8.43 24.46 -9.84
N GLN A 222 -9.22 24.58 -8.76
CA GLN A 222 -8.73 25.04 -7.45
C GLN A 222 -7.67 24.11 -6.86
N ASN A 223 -7.90 22.79 -6.89
CA ASN A 223 -6.93 21.80 -6.40
C ASN A 223 -5.66 21.77 -7.26
N GLN A 224 -5.77 21.93 -8.58
CA GLN A 224 -4.62 22.03 -9.47
C GLN A 224 -3.80 23.30 -9.21
N ASN A 225 -4.45 24.45 -9.05
CA ASN A 225 -3.78 25.71 -8.77
C ASN A 225 -3.14 25.73 -7.38
N GLN A 226 -3.76 25.13 -6.35
CA GLN A 226 -3.16 25.04 -5.01
C GLN A 226 -1.90 24.15 -5.00
N ASN A 227 -1.94 22.98 -5.64
CA ASN A 227 -0.79 22.09 -5.71
C ASN A 227 0.32 22.65 -6.63
N GLN A 228 -0.03 23.34 -7.72
CA GLN A 228 0.95 24.01 -8.58
C GLN A 228 1.61 25.19 -7.87
N ASN A 229 0.86 26.01 -7.14
CA ASN A 229 1.42 27.14 -6.41
C ASN A 229 2.31 26.69 -5.23
N GLN A 230 1.95 25.62 -4.52
CA GLN A 230 2.80 25.08 -3.44
C GLN A 230 4.11 24.51 -3.99
N ASN A 231 4.06 23.74 -5.08
CA ASN A 231 5.26 23.20 -5.71
C ASN A 231 6.11 24.29 -6.39
N GLN A 232 5.49 25.29 -7.04
CA GLN A 232 6.21 26.41 -7.64
C GLN A 232 6.87 27.30 -6.58
N ASN A 233 6.21 27.57 -5.45
CA ASN A 233 6.82 28.34 -4.37
C ASN A 233 7.98 27.58 -3.70
N GLN A 234 7.89 26.26 -3.56
CA GLN A 234 9.01 25.45 -3.06
C GLN A 234 10.17 25.39 -4.06
N ILE A 235 9.88 25.25 -5.36
CA ILE A 235 10.91 25.28 -6.41
C ILE A 235 11.55 26.67 -6.51
N GLN A 236 10.78 27.74 -6.46
CA GLN A 236 11.30 29.11 -6.52
C GLN A 236 12.16 29.44 -5.29
N ASN A 237 11.72 29.05 -4.08
CA ASN A 237 12.53 29.22 -2.88
C ASN A 237 13.85 28.42 -2.94
N LEU A 238 13.86 27.24 -3.56
CA LEU A 238 15.07 26.45 -3.78
C LEU A 238 15.97 27.04 -4.88
N ILE A 239 15.39 27.67 -5.90
CA ILE A 239 16.11 28.41 -6.94
C ILE A 239 16.74 29.66 -6.33
N ASP A 240 16.01 30.44 -5.55
CA ASP A 240 16.48 31.68 -4.91
C ASP A 240 17.56 31.41 -3.84
N GLN A 241 17.47 30.27 -3.13
CA GLN A 241 18.52 29.82 -2.20
C GLN A 241 19.81 29.39 -2.92
N ASN A 242 19.70 28.79 -4.12
CA ASN A 242 20.87 28.38 -4.91
C ASN A 242 21.47 29.54 -5.74
N GLN A 243 20.66 30.47 -6.24
CA GLN A 243 21.13 31.64 -7.01
C GLN A 243 21.95 32.62 -6.16
N ASN A 244 21.72 32.66 -4.84
CA ASN A 244 22.57 33.41 -3.91
C ASN A 244 23.92 32.74 -3.60
N GLN A 245 24.19 31.52 -4.10
CA GLN A 245 25.44 30.79 -3.85
C GLN A 245 26.31 30.55 -5.08
N ASN A 246 25.82 30.69 -6.31
CA ASN A 246 26.61 30.43 -7.51
C ASN A 246 26.29 31.38 -8.66
N GLN A 247 27.18 32.36 -8.89
CA GLN A 247 27.37 32.90 -10.24
C GLN A 247 28.61 32.23 -10.84
N ASN A 248 28.37 31.48 -11.93
CA ASN A 248 29.29 30.73 -12.79
C ASN A 248 29.43 29.23 -12.47
N GLN A 249 28.60 28.38 -13.10
CA GLN A 249 29.01 27.02 -13.49
C GLN A 249 28.04 26.35 -14.50
N ASN A 250 28.57 25.38 -15.23
CA ASN A 250 28.12 24.84 -16.52
C ASN A 250 26.94 23.85 -16.41
N GLU A 251 26.21 23.63 -17.52
CA GLU A 251 25.05 22.74 -17.66
C GLU A 251 25.29 21.25 -17.27
N ASP A 252 26.54 20.81 -17.14
CA ASP A 252 26.87 19.44 -16.70
C ASP A 252 26.71 19.23 -15.17
N ASP A 253 26.77 20.29 -14.37
CA ASP A 253 26.61 20.22 -12.91
C ASP A 253 25.15 20.00 -12.49
N GLU A 254 24.19 20.40 -13.32
CA GLU A 254 22.75 20.30 -13.04
C GLU A 254 22.26 18.83 -13.01
N LYS A 255 22.84 17.97 -13.86
CA LYS A 255 22.54 16.52 -13.87
C LYS A 255 23.13 15.78 -12.66
N GLU A 256 24.23 16.28 -12.08
CA GLU A 256 24.80 15.71 -10.86
C GLU A 256 24.01 16.15 -9.62
N ASN A 257 23.44 17.35 -9.65
CA ASN A 257 22.62 17.88 -8.57
C ASN A 257 21.28 17.12 -8.40
N ILE A 258 20.66 16.66 -9.50
CA ILE A 258 19.45 15.81 -9.46
C ILE A 258 19.70 14.46 -8.75
N LYS A 259 20.95 13.95 -8.72
CA LYS A 259 21.31 12.72 -7.98
C LYS A 259 21.31 12.91 -6.46
N GLN A 260 21.11 14.14 -5.97
CA GLN A 260 21.10 14.48 -4.56
C GLN A 260 19.69 14.70 -4.01
N ILE A 261 18.65 14.08 -4.56
CA ILE A 261 17.29 14.18 -4.03
C ILE A 261 16.87 12.86 -3.39
N VAL A 262 16.24 12.94 -2.23
CA VAL A 262 15.60 11.81 -1.54
C VAL A 262 14.10 11.93 -1.72
N ILE A 263 13.47 10.89 -2.28
CA ILE A 263 12.04 10.84 -2.52
C ILE A 263 11.41 9.85 -1.55
N PHE A 264 10.32 10.25 -0.91
CA PHE A 264 9.59 9.45 0.08
C PHE A 264 8.29 8.90 -0.48
N SER A 265 7.76 7.86 0.15
CA SER A 265 6.52 7.25 -0.29
C SER A 265 5.25 8.07 -0.02
N CYS A 266 5.37 9.17 0.72
CA CYS A 266 4.32 10.18 0.84
C CYS A 266 4.33 11.22 -0.30
N GLY A 267 5.22 11.08 -1.29
CA GLY A 267 5.35 11.99 -2.43
C GLY A 267 6.25 13.21 -2.20
N HIS A 268 6.60 13.51 -0.94
CA HIS A 268 7.57 14.57 -0.63
C HIS A 268 8.98 14.17 -1.02
N PHE A 269 9.78 15.18 -1.37
CA PHE A 269 11.19 15.02 -1.69
C PHE A 269 12.01 16.12 -1.04
N TYR A 270 13.27 15.83 -0.75
CA TYR A 270 14.18 16.76 -0.09
C TYR A 270 15.59 16.60 -0.68
N PRO A 271 16.37 17.69 -0.77
CA PRO A 271 17.80 17.57 -1.02
C PRO A 271 18.43 16.66 0.04
N LYS A 272 19.32 15.77 -0.39
CA LYS A 272 19.95 14.74 0.44
C LYS A 272 20.73 15.38 1.57
N SER A 273 21.45 16.47 1.31
CA SER A 273 22.13 17.28 2.31
C SER A 273 21.15 17.73 3.40
N ALA A 274 20.10 18.48 3.01
CA ALA A 274 19.08 18.99 3.93
C ALA A 274 18.35 17.88 4.70
N PHE A 275 18.08 16.73 4.05
CA PHE A 275 17.47 15.59 4.69
C PHE A 275 18.31 15.05 5.86
N TYR A 276 19.59 14.76 5.62
CA TYR A 276 20.45 14.15 6.64
C TYR A 276 20.94 15.16 7.69
N SER A 277 21.24 16.40 7.29
CA SER A 277 21.78 17.41 8.22
C SER A 277 20.72 18.01 9.12
N THR A 278 19.50 18.21 8.59
CA THR A 278 18.51 19.07 9.23
C THR A 278 17.24 18.28 9.53
N LEU A 279 16.59 17.75 8.49
CA LEU A 279 15.26 17.16 8.63
C LEU A 279 15.27 15.94 9.56
N LEU A 280 16.26 15.07 9.42
CA LEU A 280 16.34 13.85 10.22
C LEU A 280 16.70 14.15 11.69
N GLN A 281 17.52 15.18 11.95
CA GLN A 281 17.85 15.62 13.30
C GLN A 281 16.64 16.23 14.00
N GLU A 282 15.93 17.13 13.32
CA GLU A 282 14.71 17.74 13.85
C GLU A 282 13.63 16.68 14.15
N PHE A 283 13.51 15.66 13.28
CA PHE A 283 12.63 14.54 13.55
C PHE A 283 12.96 13.83 14.86
N TYR A 284 14.23 13.47 15.10
CA TYR A 284 14.61 12.80 16.34
C TYR A 284 14.35 13.66 17.58
N GLN A 285 14.67 14.96 17.51
CA GLN A 285 14.39 15.90 18.59
C GLN A 285 12.88 16.03 18.87
N ARG A 286 12.05 16.09 17.83
CA ARG A 286 10.60 16.18 17.98
C ARG A 286 10.00 14.92 18.58
N VAL A 287 10.47 13.74 18.15
CA VAL A 287 9.96 12.46 18.67
C VAL A 287 10.46 12.21 20.10
N SER A 288 11.66 12.67 20.49
CA SER A 288 12.13 12.58 21.88
C SER A 288 11.33 13.47 22.83
N ASN A 289 10.70 14.53 22.31
CA ASN A 289 9.86 15.46 23.09
C ASN A 289 8.40 15.01 23.19
N LEU A 290 8.03 13.83 22.66
CA LEU A 290 6.69 13.29 22.82
C LEU A 290 6.44 12.89 24.28
N PRO A 291 5.18 12.97 24.76
CA PRO A 291 4.82 12.62 26.14
C PRO A 291 5.01 11.13 26.46
N PHE A 292 5.13 10.28 25.45
CA PHE A 292 5.35 8.85 25.60
C PHE A 292 6.61 8.45 24.84
N SER A 293 7.43 7.60 25.45
CA SER A 293 8.61 7.06 24.80
C SER A 293 8.21 6.07 23.71
N LEU A 294 8.69 6.32 22.49
CA LEU A 294 8.50 5.44 21.34
C LEU A 294 9.80 4.74 20.94
N THR A 295 10.63 4.34 21.93
CA THR A 295 12.01 3.85 21.71
C THR A 295 12.12 2.82 20.58
N TYR A 296 11.27 1.79 20.57
CA TYR A 296 11.32 0.74 19.57
C TYR A 296 10.91 1.24 18.17
N THR A 297 9.82 2.00 18.10
CA THR A 297 9.34 2.60 16.85
C THR A 297 10.37 3.57 16.25
N ILE A 298 11.01 4.40 17.09
CA ILE A 298 12.07 5.32 16.68
C ILE A 298 13.25 4.55 16.11
N LYS A 299 13.71 3.51 16.81
CA LYS A 299 14.82 2.66 16.35
C LYS A 299 14.54 2.08 14.95
N LEU A 300 13.34 1.54 14.74
CA LEU A 300 12.94 1.01 13.43
C LEU A 300 12.89 2.10 12.34
N LEU A 301 12.38 3.28 12.67
CA LEU A 301 12.34 4.42 11.73
C LEU A 301 13.75 4.92 11.40
N SER A 302 14.66 4.95 12.38
CA SER A 302 16.07 5.25 12.14
C SER A 302 16.69 4.29 11.16
N GLU A 303 16.50 2.98 11.38
CA GLU A 303 16.97 1.94 10.46
C GLU A 303 16.40 2.14 9.05
N CYS A 304 15.13 2.56 8.91
CA CYS A 304 14.52 2.86 7.61
C CYS A 304 15.13 4.08 6.92
N PHE A 305 15.38 5.17 7.67
CA PHE A 305 15.93 6.41 7.12
C PHE A 305 17.41 6.29 6.76
N SER A 306 18.13 5.33 7.34
CA SER A 306 19.52 5.02 7.01
C SER A 306 19.70 4.15 5.75
N GLN A 307 18.61 3.62 5.17
CA GLN A 307 18.70 2.80 3.97
C GLN A 307 19.06 3.62 2.74
N LYS A 308 19.83 3.03 1.83
CA LYS A 308 20.13 3.61 0.50
C LYS A 308 18.85 3.91 -0.29
N LEU A 309 17.82 3.09 -0.12
CA LEU A 309 16.49 3.26 -0.71
C LEU A 309 15.47 3.40 0.41
N ILE A 310 15.06 4.64 0.69
CA ILE A 310 14.09 4.92 1.73
C ILE A 310 12.69 4.64 1.19
N SER A 311 11.97 3.77 1.88
CA SER A 311 10.64 3.32 1.44
C SER A 311 9.50 3.64 2.41
N THR A 312 9.81 4.47 3.41
CA THR A 312 8.86 5.01 4.37
C THR A 312 8.41 6.43 3.96
N ALA A 313 7.36 6.94 4.62
CA ALA A 313 6.96 8.34 4.49
C ALA A 313 8.05 9.27 5.05
N CYS A 314 8.03 10.54 4.66
CA CYS A 314 9.03 11.50 5.14
C CYS A 314 8.90 11.73 6.66
N PRO A 315 9.98 12.17 7.33
CA PRO A 315 9.95 12.41 8.78
C PRO A 315 8.82 13.33 9.24
N VAL A 316 8.47 14.35 8.45
CA VAL A 316 7.35 15.29 8.72
C VAL A 316 6.02 14.55 8.76
N CYS A 317 5.73 13.75 7.73
CA CYS A 317 4.49 12.98 7.64
C CYS A 317 4.39 11.93 8.75
N VAL A 318 5.50 11.24 9.04
CA VAL A 318 5.58 10.23 10.11
C VAL A 318 5.29 10.87 11.47
N PHE A 319 5.97 11.97 11.81
CA PHE A 319 5.74 12.70 13.05
C PHE A 319 4.28 13.16 13.17
N ASN A 320 3.73 13.80 12.14
CA ASN A 320 2.35 14.28 12.16
C ASN A 320 1.33 13.14 12.27
N SER A 321 1.65 11.94 11.77
CA SER A 321 0.80 10.76 11.95
C SER A 321 0.81 10.27 13.39
N ILE A 322 2.01 10.13 14.00
CA ILE A 322 2.17 9.77 15.42
C ILE A 322 1.42 10.79 16.31
N ARG A 323 1.61 12.08 16.02
CA ARG A 323 0.94 13.19 16.71
C ARG A 323 -0.58 13.06 16.71
N ARG A 324 -1.18 12.81 15.54
CA ARG A 324 -2.63 12.64 15.41
C ARG A 324 -3.13 11.45 16.23
N GLN A 325 -2.39 10.35 16.22
CA GLN A 325 -2.76 9.17 17.01
C GLN A 325 -2.73 9.47 18.51
N ILE A 326 -1.65 10.09 19.02
CA ILE A 326 -1.54 10.44 20.44
C ILE A 326 -2.68 11.35 20.89
N ILE A 327 -3.02 12.37 20.09
CA ILE A 327 -4.13 13.30 20.42
C ILE A 327 -5.48 12.58 20.37
N SER A 328 -5.67 11.64 19.44
CA SER A 328 -6.92 10.86 19.36
C SER A 328 -7.12 9.96 20.59
N GLU A 329 -6.03 9.44 21.15
CA GLU A 329 -6.05 8.60 22.36
C GLU A 329 -6.09 9.46 23.64
N ASN A 330 -5.50 10.66 23.61
CA ASN A 330 -5.37 11.57 24.75
C ASN A 330 -5.62 13.04 24.35
N PRO A 331 -6.90 13.47 24.25
CA PRO A 331 -7.25 14.80 23.72
C PRO A 331 -6.73 16.00 24.54
N SER A 332 -6.35 15.79 25.81
CA SER A 332 -5.77 16.82 26.68
C SER A 332 -4.32 17.16 26.32
N ILE A 333 -3.64 16.32 25.56
CA ILE A 333 -2.25 16.53 25.17
C ILE A 333 -2.20 17.48 23.97
N ASN A 334 -1.48 18.60 24.12
CA ASN A 334 -1.23 19.53 23.02
C ASN A 334 0.17 19.29 22.43
N ILE A 335 0.22 18.73 21.22
CA ILE A 335 1.47 18.57 20.44
C ILE A 335 1.32 19.39 19.16
N GLN A 336 2.24 20.34 18.94
CA GLN A 336 2.27 21.17 17.75
C GLN A 336 2.52 20.33 16.49
N SER A 337 1.83 20.66 15.39
CA SER A 337 2.12 20.04 14.09
C SER A 337 3.47 20.50 13.57
N TRP A 338 4.09 19.65 12.74
CA TRP A 338 5.30 20.00 12.01
C TRP A 338 4.94 20.38 10.59
N ASN A 339 5.11 21.65 10.24
CA ASN A 339 4.85 22.18 8.90
C ASN A 339 6.19 22.70 8.36
N ILE A 340 6.55 22.32 7.13
CA ILE A 340 7.73 22.78 6.38
C ILE A 340 7.28 23.19 4.98
#